data_AF-A0A938J9A1-F1
#
_entry.id   AF-A0A938J9A1-F1
#
_cell.length_a   1.000
_cell.length_b   1.000
_cell.length_c   1.000
_cell.angle_alpha   90.00
_cell.angle_beta   90.00
_cell.angle_gamma   90.00
#
_symmetry.space_group_name_H-M   'P 1'
#
loop_
_entity.id
_entity.type
_entity.pdbx_description
1 polymer ?
#
loop_
_entity_poly.entity_id
_entity_poly.type
_entity_poly.pdbx_seq_one_letter_code
_entity_poly.pdbx_strand_id
1 'polypeptide(L)'
;PHTFYELLFDLCDSIASSGFTRICLLVGHASNRPFVNTVVSQFMQQRGVRLLQLNYLFFGAETFARVRTTTGGDAHAGELETSVMMHLRPELVKPVESAPRHPVDPVRDYGLSAAGSDLMRPGQATIGFDLKATFPDGVMGDPTVASAETGRQVFAAIVEGVLGVLDEYHEM
;
A
#
# COMPACT_ATOMS: atom_id res chain seq x y z
N PRO A 1 -6.00 3.73 16.70
CA PRO A 1 -6.05 2.34 16.14
C PRO A 1 -7.34 1.59 16.52
N HIS A 2 -7.83 1.68 17.76
CA HIS A 2 -9.03 0.94 18.19
C HIS A 2 -10.27 1.26 17.35
N THR A 3 -10.55 2.53 17.07
CA THR A 3 -11.69 2.92 16.22
C THR A 3 -11.65 2.26 14.83
N PHE A 4 -10.47 2.17 14.20
CA PHE A 4 -10.32 1.51 12.91
C PHE A 4 -10.55 -0.01 13.01
N TYR A 5 -10.03 -0.64 14.06
CA TYR A 5 -10.24 -2.05 14.34
C TYR A 5 -11.73 -2.36 14.55
N GLU A 6 -12.40 -1.65 15.47
CA GLU A 6 -13.81 -1.89 15.80
C GLU A 6 -14.71 -1.65 14.57
N LEU A 7 -14.47 -0.56 13.83
CA LEU A 7 -15.21 -0.28 12.60
C LEU A 7 -15.06 -1.42 11.59
N LEU A 8 -13.84 -1.89 11.36
CA LEU A 8 -13.58 -2.94 10.39
C LEU A 8 -14.18 -4.28 10.83
N PHE A 9 -14.11 -4.58 12.13
CA PHE A 9 -14.74 -5.76 12.72
C PHE A 9 -16.25 -5.72 12.53
N ASP A 10 -16.91 -4.62 12.92
CA ASP A 10 -18.36 -4.43 12.82
C ASP A 10 -18.86 -4.54 11.36
N LEU A 11 -18.11 -3.97 10.41
CA LEU A 11 -18.43 -4.10 8.98
C LEU A 11 -18.36 -5.55 8.52
N CYS A 12 -17.28 -6.27 8.86
CA CYS A 12 -17.16 -7.69 8.53
C CYS A 12 -18.26 -8.51 9.22
N ASP A 13 -18.62 -8.15 10.45
CA ASP A 13 -19.65 -8.82 11.23
C ASP A 13 -21.03 -8.68 10.61
N SER A 14 -21.36 -7.48 10.16
CA SER A 14 -22.60 -7.19 9.46
C SER A 14 -22.71 -7.97 8.14
N ILE A 15 -21.62 -8.01 7.36
CA ILE A 15 -21.53 -8.78 6.11
C ILE A 15 -21.67 -10.29 6.40
N ALA A 16 -20.96 -10.80 7.40
CA ALA A 16 -21.07 -12.21 7.81
C ALA A 16 -22.47 -12.58 8.30
N SER A 17 -23.10 -11.70 9.09
CA SER A 17 -24.47 -11.90 9.58
C SER A 17 -25.51 -11.89 8.46
N SER A 18 -25.18 -11.32 7.30
CA SER A 18 -25.99 -11.37 6.08
C SER A 18 -25.81 -12.67 5.28
N GLY A 19 -25.01 -13.61 5.76
CA GLY A 19 -24.81 -14.94 5.16
C GLY A 19 -23.55 -15.09 4.30
N PHE A 20 -22.73 -14.04 4.15
CA PHE A 20 -21.47 -14.14 3.43
C PHE A 20 -20.41 -14.86 4.28
N THR A 21 -19.74 -15.85 3.69
CA THR A 21 -18.75 -16.69 4.40
C THR A 21 -17.30 -16.44 3.97
N ARG A 22 -17.12 -15.56 2.98
CA ARG A 22 -15.82 -15.19 2.39
C ARG A 22 -15.81 -13.69 2.13
N ILE A 23 -14.88 -12.99 2.76
CA ILE A 23 -14.79 -11.53 2.69
C ILE A 23 -13.33 -11.18 2.42
N CYS A 24 -13.08 -10.34 1.42
CA CYS A 24 -11.75 -9.85 1.10
C CYS A 24 -11.59 -8.38 1.47
N LEU A 25 -10.52 -8.08 2.22
CA LEU A 25 -10.11 -6.76 2.63
C LEU A 25 -8.91 -6.31 1.79
N LEU A 26 -9.16 -5.43 0.83
CA LEU A 26 -8.14 -4.86 -0.06
C LEU A 26 -7.50 -3.63 0.60
N VAL A 27 -6.23 -3.74 1.01
CA VAL A 27 -5.49 -2.72 1.75
C VAL A 27 -4.58 -1.95 0.80
N GLY A 28 -4.78 -0.63 0.75
CA GLY A 28 -3.96 0.29 -0.06
C GLY A 28 -2.98 1.16 0.72
N HIS A 29 -3.08 1.17 2.04
CA HIS A 29 -2.22 2.01 2.88
C HIS A 29 -1.38 1.13 3.81
N ALA A 30 -0.06 1.27 3.72
CA ALA A 30 0.89 0.37 4.38
C ALA A 30 0.69 0.31 5.90
N SER A 31 0.39 1.44 6.55
CA SER A 31 0.25 1.52 8.01
C SER A 31 -1.02 0.83 8.55
N ASN A 32 -2.02 0.54 7.69
CA ASN A 32 -3.23 -0.17 8.10
C ASN A 32 -3.00 -1.68 8.24
N ARG A 33 -2.00 -2.25 7.57
CA ARG A 33 -1.79 -3.70 7.46
C ARG A 33 -1.71 -4.43 8.81
N PRO A 34 -0.95 -3.97 9.82
CA PRO A 34 -0.87 -4.68 11.10
C PRO A 34 -2.24 -4.79 11.80
N PHE A 35 -3.08 -3.75 11.69
CA PHE A 35 -4.41 -3.74 12.29
C PHE A 35 -5.39 -4.63 11.55
N VAL A 36 -5.35 -4.63 10.22
CA VAL A 36 -6.19 -5.52 9.40
C VAL A 36 -5.82 -6.99 9.63
N ASN A 37 -4.53 -7.32 9.76
CA ASN A 37 -4.07 -8.66 10.14
C ASN A 37 -4.66 -9.13 11.48
N THR A 38 -4.74 -8.23 12.47
CA THR A 38 -5.37 -8.51 13.76
C THR A 38 -6.86 -8.84 13.58
N VAL A 39 -7.61 -8.04 12.79
CA VAL A 39 -9.02 -8.32 12.47
C VAL A 39 -9.17 -9.67 11.81
N VAL A 40 -8.38 -9.99 10.77
CA VAL A 40 -8.44 -11.29 10.07
C VAL A 40 -8.30 -12.46 11.05
N SER A 41 -7.33 -12.37 11.95
CA SER A 41 -7.03 -13.44 12.90
C SER A 41 -8.13 -13.59 13.96
N GLN A 42 -8.59 -12.47 14.53
CA GLN A 42 -9.61 -12.48 15.58
C GLN A 42 -11.00 -12.81 15.05
N PHE A 43 -11.35 -12.35 13.85
CA PHE A 43 -12.65 -12.63 13.24
C PHE A 43 -12.84 -14.12 12.95
N MET A 44 -11.80 -14.81 12.46
CA MET A 44 -11.85 -16.27 12.30
C MET A 44 -12.06 -16.97 13.65
N GLN A 45 -11.35 -16.55 14.71
CA GLN A 45 -11.49 -17.14 16.05
C GLN A 45 -12.88 -16.92 16.67
N GLN A 46 -13.48 -15.74 16.44
CA GLN A 46 -14.73 -15.36 17.09
C GLN A 46 -15.98 -15.73 16.29
N ARG A 47 -15.91 -15.67 14.96
CA ARG A 47 -17.08 -15.85 14.07
C ARG A 47 -16.98 -17.07 13.17
N GLY A 48 -15.81 -17.72 13.07
CA GLY A 48 -15.60 -18.88 12.19
C GLY A 48 -15.74 -18.55 10.69
N VAL A 49 -15.65 -17.27 10.33
CA VAL A 49 -15.76 -16.79 8.95
C VAL A 49 -14.39 -16.41 8.43
N ARG A 50 -14.10 -16.81 7.19
CA ARG A 50 -12.81 -16.55 6.56
C ARG A 50 -12.76 -15.09 6.10
N LEU A 51 -11.73 -14.39 6.53
CA LEU A 51 -11.33 -13.10 5.97
C LEU A 51 -10.01 -13.27 5.22
N LEU A 52 -9.93 -12.72 4.01
CA LEU A 52 -8.71 -12.57 3.25
C LEU A 52 -8.24 -11.11 3.35
N GLN A 53 -6.96 -10.87 3.60
CA GLN A 53 -6.36 -9.54 3.44
C GLN A 53 -5.43 -9.56 2.23
N LEU A 54 -5.64 -8.62 1.31
CA LEU A 54 -4.76 -8.38 0.17
C LEU A 54 -4.12 -7.01 0.29
N ASN A 55 -2.78 -6.94 0.27
CA ASN A 55 -2.11 -5.68 -0.02
C ASN A 55 -1.92 -5.58 -1.54
N TYR A 56 -2.80 -4.83 -2.20
CA TYR A 56 -2.85 -4.84 -3.66
C TYR A 56 -1.56 -4.33 -4.29
N LEU A 57 -0.83 -3.46 -3.60
CA LEU A 57 0.38 -2.83 -4.11
C LEU A 57 1.42 -3.91 -4.47
N PHE A 58 1.60 -4.95 -3.65
CA PHE A 58 2.67 -5.91 -3.87
C PHE A 58 2.55 -6.74 -5.16
N PHE A 59 1.35 -6.85 -5.74
CA PHE A 59 1.17 -7.51 -7.05
C PHE A 59 1.86 -6.73 -8.19
N GLY A 60 2.07 -5.42 -8.01
CA GLY A 60 2.80 -4.58 -8.97
C GLY A 60 4.31 -4.50 -8.73
N ALA A 61 4.84 -5.12 -7.66
CA ALA A 61 6.21 -4.86 -7.19
C ALA A 61 7.29 -5.25 -8.21
N GLU A 62 7.18 -6.42 -8.84
CA GLU A 62 8.15 -6.86 -9.86
C GLU A 62 8.11 -5.96 -11.10
N THR A 63 6.91 -5.65 -11.59
CA THR A 63 6.73 -4.74 -12.73
C THR A 63 7.32 -3.37 -12.40
N PHE A 64 6.99 -2.79 -11.24
CA PHE A 64 7.53 -1.51 -10.82
C PHE A 64 9.06 -1.54 -10.71
N ALA A 65 9.65 -2.59 -10.14
CA ALA A 65 11.11 -2.74 -10.04
C ALA A 65 11.81 -2.72 -11.42
N ARG A 66 11.13 -3.17 -12.48
CA ARG A 66 11.65 -3.16 -13.85
C ARG A 66 11.48 -1.82 -14.56
N VAL A 67 10.38 -1.11 -14.30
CA VAL A 67 9.99 0.08 -15.09
C VAL A 67 10.28 1.41 -14.40
N ARG A 68 10.54 1.38 -13.09
CA ARG A 68 10.82 2.59 -12.31
C ARG A 68 12.14 3.25 -12.73
N THR A 69 12.17 4.56 -12.58
CA THR A 69 13.35 5.41 -12.76
C THR A 69 14.14 5.54 -11.46
N THR A 70 13.43 5.62 -10.33
CA THR A 70 14.02 5.67 -8.99
C THR A 70 14.75 4.37 -8.64
N THR A 71 15.88 4.45 -7.93
CA THR A 71 16.69 3.28 -7.52
C THR A 71 16.31 2.71 -6.15
N GLY A 72 15.30 3.29 -5.51
CA GLY A 72 14.83 3.02 -4.15
C GLY A 72 14.29 4.29 -3.51
N GLY A 73 13.92 4.24 -2.23
CA GLY A 73 13.51 5.44 -1.49
C GLY A 73 12.10 5.92 -1.82
N ASP A 74 11.27 5.10 -2.47
CA ASP A 74 9.93 5.45 -2.93
C ASP A 74 8.87 4.93 -1.94
N ALA A 75 8.76 5.59 -0.80
CA ALA A 75 7.91 5.17 0.32
C ALA A 75 6.52 5.82 0.31
N HIS A 76 6.40 7.08 -0.12
CA HIS A 76 5.12 7.79 -0.21
C HIS A 76 5.19 9.01 -1.14
N ALA A 77 4.13 9.25 -1.90
CA ALA A 77 3.97 10.34 -2.86
C ALA A 77 5.15 10.44 -3.85
N GLY A 78 5.82 9.31 -4.10
CA GLY A 78 6.94 9.19 -5.02
C GLY A 78 6.50 8.85 -6.44
N GLU A 79 7.39 8.22 -7.18
CA GLU A 79 7.20 7.80 -8.57
C GLU A 79 6.00 6.84 -8.69
N LEU A 80 5.89 5.84 -7.81
CA LEU A 80 4.87 4.79 -7.91
C LEU A 80 3.44 5.35 -7.82
N GLU A 81 3.11 5.96 -6.68
CA GLU A 81 1.75 6.43 -6.39
C GLU A 81 1.35 7.54 -7.37
N THR A 82 2.28 8.45 -7.68
CA THR A 82 2.04 9.53 -8.63
C THR A 82 1.82 8.98 -10.03
N SER A 83 2.62 8.01 -10.48
CA SER A 83 2.46 7.37 -11.80
C SER A 83 1.10 6.70 -11.94
N VAL A 84 0.68 5.93 -10.93
CA VAL A 84 -0.66 5.28 -10.91
C VAL A 84 -1.77 6.34 -10.96
N MET A 85 -1.65 7.43 -10.21
CA MET A 85 -2.63 8.53 -10.27
C MET A 85 -2.64 9.24 -11.63
N MET A 86 -1.49 9.47 -12.27
CA MET A 86 -1.41 10.03 -13.61
C MET A 86 -2.07 9.13 -14.66
N HIS A 87 -2.04 7.81 -14.46
CA HIS A 87 -2.75 6.86 -15.32
C HIS A 87 -4.27 6.90 -15.08
N LEU A 88 -4.70 6.84 -13.83
CA LEU A 88 -6.11 6.65 -13.49
C LEU A 88 -6.91 7.95 -13.48
N ARG A 89 -6.34 9.00 -12.89
CA ARG A 89 -7.00 10.27 -12.56
C ARG A 89 -6.02 11.44 -12.70
N PRO A 90 -5.48 11.68 -13.92
CA PRO A 90 -4.47 12.71 -14.15
C PRO A 90 -4.92 14.12 -13.71
N GLU A 91 -6.22 14.40 -13.73
CA GLU A 91 -6.78 15.67 -13.30
C GLU A 91 -6.61 15.95 -11.79
N LEU A 92 -6.32 14.92 -10.99
CA LEU A 92 -6.04 15.04 -9.57
C LEU A 92 -4.54 15.24 -9.27
N VAL A 93 -3.68 15.11 -10.29
CA VAL A 93 -2.23 15.26 -10.15
C VAL A 93 -1.84 16.70 -10.51
N LYS A 94 -1.21 17.39 -9.56
CA LYS A 94 -0.63 18.72 -9.80
C LYS A 94 0.63 18.59 -10.67
N PRO A 95 1.08 19.68 -11.33
CA PRO A 95 2.34 19.68 -12.08
C PRO A 95 3.50 19.14 -11.21
N VAL A 96 4.12 18.06 -11.68
CA VAL A 96 5.12 17.31 -10.91
C VAL A 96 6.50 17.94 -11.00
N GLU A 97 6.77 18.77 -12.00
CA GLU A 97 8.09 19.38 -12.26
C GLU A 97 8.58 20.25 -11.09
N SER A 98 7.64 20.84 -10.34
CA SER A 98 7.91 21.65 -9.14
C SER A 98 7.64 20.92 -7.82
N ALA A 99 7.33 19.62 -7.87
CA ALA A 99 7.02 18.86 -6.67
C ALA A 99 8.28 18.67 -5.79
N PRO A 100 8.11 18.63 -4.45
CA PRO A 100 9.18 18.24 -3.55
C PRO A 100 9.75 16.86 -3.89
N ARG A 101 11.04 16.66 -3.63
CA ARG A 101 11.78 15.43 -3.92
C ARG A 101 12.57 15.02 -2.71
N HIS A 102 12.09 14.03 -1.99
CA HIS A 102 12.75 13.51 -0.80
C HIS A 102 12.80 11.98 -0.84
N PRO A 103 13.61 11.37 -1.74
CA PRO A 103 13.86 9.94 -1.70
C PRO A 103 14.40 9.52 -0.35
N VAL A 104 13.77 8.50 0.24
CA VAL A 104 14.10 8.04 1.58
C VAL A 104 15.46 7.33 1.59
N ASP A 105 16.35 7.81 2.46
CA ASP A 105 17.58 7.12 2.84
C ASP A 105 17.41 6.65 4.30
N PRO A 106 17.36 5.34 4.56
CA PRO A 106 17.05 4.84 5.89
C PRO A 106 18.14 5.14 6.94
N VAL A 107 19.38 5.37 6.53
CA VAL A 107 20.46 5.77 7.45
C VAL A 107 20.34 7.25 7.77
N ARG A 108 20.11 8.11 6.76
CA ARG A 108 19.97 9.55 6.95
C ARG A 108 18.70 9.91 7.72
N ASP A 109 17.57 9.34 7.32
CA ASP A 109 16.24 9.79 7.74
C ASP A 109 15.77 9.07 9.02
N TYR A 110 16.25 7.84 9.24
CA TYR A 110 15.84 7.02 10.40
C TYR A 110 17.01 6.61 11.31
N GLY A 111 18.26 6.83 10.90
CA GLY A 111 19.43 6.35 11.65
C GLY A 111 19.59 4.83 11.64
N LEU A 112 18.89 4.11 10.76
CA LEU A 112 18.80 2.65 10.80
C LEU A 112 18.67 2.07 9.39
N SER A 113 19.76 1.50 8.85
CA SER A 113 19.78 0.91 7.51
C SER A 113 18.78 -0.24 7.29
N ALA A 114 18.38 -0.92 8.36
CA ALA A 114 17.39 -2.00 8.32
C ALA A 114 15.94 -1.49 8.19
N ALA A 115 15.69 -0.19 8.37
CA ALA A 115 14.36 0.40 8.25
C ALA A 115 13.88 0.41 6.79
N GLY A 116 12.57 0.23 6.60
CA GLY A 116 11.97 0.27 5.27
C GLY A 116 12.04 1.68 4.66
N SER A 117 12.52 1.78 3.43
CA SER A 117 12.59 3.04 2.67
C SER A 117 11.81 3.01 1.36
N ASP A 118 11.12 1.92 1.06
CA ASP A 118 10.43 1.74 -0.22
C ASP A 118 9.11 0.99 -0.02
N LEU A 119 8.04 1.48 -0.63
CA LEU A 119 6.68 0.98 -0.44
C LEU A 119 6.53 -0.48 -0.90
N MET A 120 7.24 -0.84 -1.97
CA MET A 120 7.18 -2.17 -2.60
C MET A 120 8.28 -3.10 -2.08
N ARG A 121 9.29 -2.57 -1.37
CA ARG A 121 10.37 -3.36 -0.76
C ARG A 121 10.43 -3.11 0.75
N PRO A 122 9.73 -3.92 1.56
CA PRO A 122 9.71 -3.74 3.00
C PRO A 122 11.11 -3.88 3.60
N GLY A 123 11.39 -3.06 4.62
CA GLY A 123 12.59 -3.22 5.45
C GLY A 123 12.45 -4.38 6.44
N GLN A 124 13.52 -4.62 7.18
CA GLN A 124 13.58 -5.64 8.24
C GLN A 124 13.18 -5.09 9.62
N ALA A 125 13.18 -3.76 9.78
CA ALA A 125 12.84 -3.08 11.00
C ALA A 125 11.83 -1.94 10.75
N THR A 126 11.07 -1.62 11.80
CA THR A 126 10.19 -0.46 11.86
C THR A 126 10.63 0.40 13.04
N ILE A 127 10.75 1.70 12.83
CA ILE A 127 11.09 2.68 13.86
C ILE A 127 10.10 3.84 13.79
N GLY A 128 9.72 4.38 14.95
CA GLY A 128 8.93 5.60 15.01
C GLY A 128 9.80 6.82 14.74
N PHE A 129 9.28 7.77 13.98
CA PHE A 129 9.95 9.04 13.68
C PHE A 129 8.92 10.16 13.63
N ASP A 130 9.38 11.41 13.79
CA ASP A 130 8.53 12.58 13.60
C ASP A 130 8.40 12.87 12.11
N LEU A 131 7.28 12.45 11.52
CA LEU A 131 6.99 12.65 10.10
C LEU A 131 7.12 14.11 9.67
N LYS A 132 6.67 15.06 10.48
CA LYS A 132 6.66 16.48 10.11
C LYS A 132 8.06 17.08 10.20
N ALA A 133 8.87 16.62 11.15
CA ALA A 133 10.26 17.05 11.26
C ALA A 133 11.13 16.46 10.14
N THR A 134 10.94 15.18 9.80
CA THR A 134 11.76 14.48 8.80
C THR A 134 11.32 14.80 7.36
N PHE A 135 10.01 14.85 7.09
CA PHE A 135 9.44 15.06 5.76
C PHE A 135 8.35 16.17 5.82
N PRO A 136 8.74 17.45 5.95
CA PRO A 136 7.82 18.56 6.22
C PRO A 136 6.77 18.81 5.13
N ASP A 137 7.05 18.41 3.90
CA ASP A 137 6.16 18.46 2.73
C ASP A 137 5.35 17.16 2.52
N GLY A 138 5.64 16.11 3.30
CA GLY A 138 4.95 14.82 3.23
C GLY A 138 5.41 13.89 2.10
N VAL A 139 6.28 14.33 1.20
CA VAL A 139 6.84 13.46 0.15
C VAL A 139 7.98 12.62 0.74
N MET A 140 7.95 11.32 0.43
CA MET A 140 8.97 10.33 0.77
C MET A 140 9.30 9.54 -0.50
N GLY A 141 9.85 10.22 -1.50
CA GLY A 141 10.08 9.70 -2.85
C GLY A 141 10.44 10.80 -3.85
N ASP A 142 10.38 10.48 -5.14
CA ASP A 142 10.56 11.43 -6.24
C ASP A 142 9.38 11.36 -7.24
N PRO A 143 8.37 12.23 -7.10
CA PRO A 143 7.25 12.27 -8.04
C PRO A 143 7.62 12.92 -9.39
N THR A 144 8.77 13.58 -9.52
CA THR A 144 9.12 14.34 -10.73
C THR A 144 9.46 13.44 -11.92
N VAL A 145 9.79 12.17 -11.65
CA VAL A 145 10.04 11.14 -12.65
C VAL A 145 8.81 10.27 -12.93
N ALA A 146 7.67 10.57 -12.31
CA ALA A 146 6.44 9.82 -12.51
C ALA A 146 5.92 9.94 -13.95
N SER A 147 5.28 8.86 -14.43
CA SER A 147 4.66 8.85 -15.75
C SER A 147 3.37 8.05 -15.76
N ALA A 148 2.40 8.47 -16.57
CA ALA A 148 1.18 7.70 -16.80
C ALA A 148 1.46 6.31 -17.40
N GLU A 149 2.55 6.15 -18.13
CA GLU A 149 2.95 4.86 -18.72
C GLU A 149 3.44 3.87 -17.66
N THR A 150 4.31 4.33 -16.74
CA THR A 150 4.69 3.56 -15.55
C THR A 150 3.46 3.15 -14.76
N GLY A 151 2.53 4.09 -14.55
CA GLY A 151 1.28 3.85 -13.83
C GLY A 151 0.41 2.79 -14.49
N ARG A 152 0.26 2.86 -15.82
CA ARG A 152 -0.52 1.89 -16.60
C ARG A 152 0.03 0.48 -16.47
N GLN A 153 1.35 0.31 -16.61
CA GLN A 153 1.98 -1.01 -16.52
C GLN A 153 1.86 -1.61 -15.12
N VAL A 154 2.13 -0.82 -14.08
CA VAL A 154 2.04 -1.28 -12.69
C VAL A 154 0.58 -1.58 -12.31
N PHE A 155 -0.35 -0.70 -12.68
CA PHE A 155 -1.78 -0.91 -12.39
C PHE A 155 -2.32 -2.17 -13.06
N ALA A 156 -1.95 -2.46 -14.31
CA ALA A 156 -2.34 -3.69 -14.99
C ALA A 156 -1.86 -4.95 -14.24
N ALA A 157 -0.59 -4.97 -13.81
CA ALA A 157 -0.03 -6.07 -13.03
C ALA A 157 -0.73 -6.25 -11.66
N ILE A 158 -1.08 -5.13 -11.01
CA ILE A 158 -1.87 -5.16 -9.76
C ILE A 158 -3.24 -5.80 -10.00
N VAL A 159 -3.96 -5.37 -11.02
CA VAL A 159 -5.31 -5.89 -11.32
C VAL A 159 -5.25 -7.38 -11.64
N GLU A 160 -4.33 -7.80 -12.50
CA GLU A 160 -4.15 -9.20 -12.85
C GLU A 160 -3.85 -10.07 -11.61
N GLY A 161 -2.89 -9.66 -10.79
CA GLY A 161 -2.53 -10.40 -9.58
C GLY A 161 -3.65 -10.46 -8.54
N VAL A 162 -4.39 -9.37 -8.34
CA VAL A 162 -5.54 -9.34 -7.43
C VAL A 162 -6.66 -10.25 -7.93
N LEU A 163 -6.99 -10.22 -9.21
CA LEU A 163 -8.04 -11.08 -9.78
C LEU A 163 -7.69 -12.56 -9.63
N GLY A 164 -6.44 -12.96 -9.91
CA GLY A 164 -6.01 -14.35 -9.73
C GLY A 164 -6.24 -14.87 -8.31
N VAL A 165 -5.87 -14.07 -7.29
CA VAL A 165 -6.07 -14.49 -5.90
C VAL A 165 -7.56 -14.46 -5.49
N LEU A 166 -8.35 -13.53 -6.03
CA LEU A 166 -9.79 -13.49 -5.77
C LEU A 166 -10.51 -14.70 -6.37
N ASP A 167 -10.12 -15.15 -7.56
CA ASP A 167 -10.67 -16.35 -8.20
C ASP A 167 -10.35 -17.59 -7.36
N GLU A 168 -9.08 -17.77 -6.95
CA GLU A 168 -8.68 -18.86 -6.04
C GLU A 168 -9.49 -18.83 -4.73
N TYR A 169 -9.62 -17.67 -4.11
CA TYR A 169 -10.37 -17.51 -2.87
C TYR A 169 -11.88 -17.76 -3.06
N HIS A 170 -12.42 -17.50 -4.24
CA HIS A 170 -13.80 -17.80 -4.60
C HIS A 170 -14.04 -19.30 -4.86
N GLU A 171 -13.01 -20.09 -5.11
CA GLU A 171 -13.13 -21.54 -5.29
C GLU A 171 -13.02 -22.35 -3.98
N MET A 172 -12.31 -21.84 -2.96
CA MET A 172 -12.01 -22.50 -1.66
C MET A 172 -13.20 -22.96 -0.78
#